data_AF-A0A5B7J7H8-F1
#
_entry.id   AF-A0A5B7J7H8-F1
#
_cell.length_a   1.000
_cell.length_b   1.000
_cell.length_c   1.000
_cell.angle_alpha   90.00
_cell.angle_beta   90.00
_cell.angle_gamma   90.00
#
_symmetry.space_group_name_H-M   'P 1'
#
loop_
_entity.id
_entity.type
_entity.pdbx_description
1 polymer ?
#
loop_
_entity_poly.entity_id
_entity_poly.type
_entity_poly.pdbx_seq_one_letter_code
_entity_poly.pdbx_strand_id
1 'polypeptide(L)'
;MNKLWLHIPATVPEAWRKLMKSCWELDPHARPTFIDILKKLDEISRSNFTQTPHDSFHTMQGHWKLEIEEKVNEIRMKENVSGGKHKGWRKM
;
A
#
# COMPACT_ATOMS: atom_id res chain seq x y z
N MET A 1 -16.67 -6.07 -5.04
CA MET A 1 -15.32 -6.31 -5.60
C MET A 1 -14.36 -6.55 -4.44
N ASN A 2 -13.74 -7.73 -4.38
CA ASN A 2 -12.76 -8.08 -3.33
C ASN A 2 -11.51 -7.23 -3.52
N LYS A 3 -11.33 -6.23 -2.67
CA LYS A 3 -10.37 -5.14 -2.86
C LYS A 3 -9.08 -5.45 -2.08
N LEU A 4 -8.30 -6.43 -2.56
CA LEU A 4 -6.98 -6.76 -2.02
C LEU A 4 -5.93 -5.81 -2.65
N TRP A 5 -5.74 -4.64 -2.06
CA TRP A 5 -4.56 -3.80 -2.34
C TRP A 5 -3.58 -3.90 -1.20
N LEU A 6 -2.30 -3.72 -1.52
CA LEU A 6 -1.27 -3.53 -0.50
C LEU A 6 -1.64 -2.32 0.35
N HIS A 7 -1.53 -2.47 1.67
CA HIS A 7 -1.80 -1.39 2.60
C HIS A 7 -0.76 -0.28 2.39
N ILE A 8 -1.23 0.95 2.14
CA ILE A 8 -0.35 2.14 2.11
C ILE A 8 -0.34 2.72 3.53
N PRO A 9 0.81 2.71 4.25
CA PRO A 9 0.92 3.24 5.61
C PRO A 9 0.37 4.65 5.75
N ALA A 10 -0.19 4.99 6.91
CA ALA A 10 -0.86 6.28 7.15
C ALA A 10 0.10 7.49 7.11
N THR A 11 1.38 7.25 7.39
CA THR A 11 2.41 8.32 7.49
C THR A 11 3.34 8.40 6.28
N VAL A 12 3.09 7.62 5.21
CA VAL A 12 3.80 7.84 3.94
C VAL A 12 3.46 9.23 3.39
N PRO A 13 4.42 9.99 2.84
CA PRO A 13 4.15 11.32 2.31
C PRO A 13 3.06 11.30 1.25
N GLU A 14 2.22 12.34 1.26
CA GLU A 14 0.99 12.36 0.45
C GLU A 14 1.27 12.24 -1.06
N ALA A 15 2.37 12.80 -1.55
CA ALA A 15 2.74 12.68 -2.96
C ALA A 15 3.00 11.21 -3.37
N TRP A 16 3.69 10.45 -2.53
CA TRP A 16 3.89 9.01 -2.73
C TRP A 16 2.58 8.23 -2.63
N ARG A 17 1.72 8.56 -1.66
CA ARG A 17 0.38 7.95 -1.51
C ARG A 17 -0.45 8.14 -2.78
N LYS A 18 -0.51 9.36 -3.30
CA LYS A 18 -1.26 9.69 -4.52
C LYS A 18 -0.71 8.95 -5.73
N LEU A 19 0.61 8.89 -5.89
CA LEU A 19 1.24 8.16 -6.98
C LEU A 19 0.87 6.67 -6.93
N MET A 20 1.08 5.99 -5.80
CA MET A 20 0.75 4.57 -5.64
C MET A 20 -0.73 4.28 -5.89
N LYS A 21 -1.65 5.08 -5.33
CA LYS A 21 -3.09 4.94 -5.58
C LYS A 21 -3.42 5.03 -7.08
N SER A 22 -2.86 6.02 -7.80
CA SER A 22 -3.09 6.17 -9.24
C SER A 22 -2.55 4.99 -10.06
N CYS A 23 -1.41 4.42 -9.67
CA CYS A 23 -0.86 3.23 -10.31
C CYS A 23 -1.72 1.97 -10.06
N TRP A 24 -2.45 1.96 -8.96
CA TRP A 24 -3.30 0.86 -8.50
C TRP A 24 -4.77 1.09 -8.81
N GLU A 25 -5.11 1.86 -9.84
CA GLU A 25 -6.51 1.96 -10.27
C GLU A 25 -7.01 0.63 -10.85
N LEU A 26 -8.27 0.30 -10.52
CA LEU A 26 -8.95 -0.90 -11.06
C LEU A 26 -9.09 -0.80 -12.57
N ASP A 27 -9.52 0.37 -13.04
CA ASP A 27 -9.61 0.69 -14.46
C ASP A 27 -8.19 0.89 -15.02
N PRO A 28 -7.72 0.03 -15.95
CA PRO A 28 -6.40 0.20 -16.55
C PRO A 28 -6.25 1.53 -17.30
N HIS A 29 -7.34 2.12 -17.80
CA HIS A 29 -7.31 3.40 -18.50
C HIS A 29 -7.19 4.60 -17.55
N ALA A 30 -7.54 4.43 -16.29
CA ALA A 30 -7.36 5.45 -15.25
C ALA A 30 -5.93 5.48 -14.67
N ARG A 31 -5.09 4.49 -15.02
CA ARG A 31 -3.70 4.44 -14.57
C ARG A 31 -2.85 5.49 -15.30
N PRO A 32 -1.88 6.11 -14.62
CA PRO A 32 -1.00 7.09 -15.25
C PRO A 32 -0.11 6.43 -16.31
N THR A 33 0.21 7.19 -17.37
CA THR A 33 1.25 6.76 -18.31
C THR A 33 2.63 6.81 -17.64
N PHE A 34 3.62 6.14 -18.20
CA PHE A 34 5.00 6.29 -17.71
C PHE A 34 5.49 7.75 -17.76
N ILE A 35 5.07 8.54 -18.74
CA ILE A 35 5.40 9.96 -18.83
C ILE A 35 4.85 10.72 -17.61
N ASP A 36 3.60 10.43 -17.21
CA ASP A 36 2.99 11.06 -16.04
C ASP A 36 3.65 10.60 -14.74
N ILE A 37 4.05 9.33 -14.65
CA ILE A 37 4.81 8.80 -13.51
C ILE A 37 6.15 9.55 -13.38
N LEU A 38 6.90 9.71 -14.47
CA LEU A 38 8.18 10.42 -14.45
C LEU A 38 8.03 11.87 -14.01
N LYS A 39 7.02 12.60 -14.51
CA LYS A 39 6.71 13.96 -14.07
C LYS A 39 6.43 14.05 -12.56
N LYS A 40 5.61 13.13 -12.04
CA LYS A 40 5.31 13.06 -10.59
C LYS A 40 6.55 12.72 -9.76
N LEU A 41 7.40 11.80 -10.22
CA LEU A 41 8.66 11.47 -9.53
C LEU A 41 9.62 12.65 -9.51
N ASP A 42 9.69 13.39 -10.60
CA ASP A 42 10.49 14.61 -10.72
C ASP A 42 9.99 15.71 -9.75
N GLU A 43 8.68 15.91 -9.63
CA GLU A 43 8.06 16.78 -8.61
C GLU A 43 8.37 16.33 -7.18
N ILE A 44 8.26 15.02 -6.90
CA ILE A 44 8.57 14.44 -5.58
C ILE A 44 10.04 14.66 -5.23
N SER A 45 10.94 14.51 -6.20
CA SER A 45 12.38 14.65 -5.97
C SER A 45 12.78 16.05 -5.52
N ARG A 46 12.06 17.07 -6.01
CA ARG A 46 12.21 18.48 -5.62
C ARG A 46 11.50 18.85 -4.31
N SER A 47 10.68 17.97 -3.76
CA SER A 47 9.95 18.26 -2.51
C SER A 47 10.88 18.20 -1.30
N ASN A 48 10.53 18.91 -0.23
CA ASN A 48 11.30 18.91 1.02
C ASN A 48 11.42 17.52 1.67
N PHE A 49 10.62 16.54 1.23
CA PHE A 49 10.72 15.17 1.73
C PHE A 49 12.08 14.53 1.44
N THR A 50 12.70 14.81 0.29
CA THR A 50 14.03 14.27 -0.05
C THR A 50 15.17 14.89 0.75
N GLN A 51 14.90 15.97 1.47
CA GLN A 51 15.84 16.66 2.36
C GLN A 51 15.74 16.18 3.81
N THR A 52 14.83 15.25 4.10
CA THR A 52 14.66 14.67 5.44
C THR A 52 15.95 13.93 5.86
N PRO A 53 16.50 14.17 7.07
CA PRO A 53 17.68 13.46 7.54
C PRO A 53 17.51 11.95 7.46
N HIS A 54 18.58 11.24 7.08
CA HIS A 54 18.57 9.79 6.86
C HIS A 54 18.03 9.01 8.07
N ASP A 55 18.39 9.42 9.29
CA ASP A 55 17.91 8.79 10.52
C ASP A 55 16.39 8.90 10.70
N SER A 56 15.80 10.03 10.30
CA SER A 56 14.35 10.22 10.33
C SER A 56 13.63 9.33 9.30
N PHE A 57 14.24 9.04 8.15
CA PHE A 57 13.65 8.15 7.16
C PHE A 57 13.60 6.69 7.66
N HIS A 58 14.68 6.20 8.28
CA HIS A 58 14.71 4.83 8.84
C HIS A 58 13.70 4.62 9.96
N THR A 59 13.52 5.61 10.84
CA THR A 59 12.46 5.55 11.87
C THR A 59 11.07 5.47 11.24
N MET A 60 10.78 6.33 10.25
CA MET A 60 9.49 6.29 9.53
C MET A 60 9.27 4.95 8.83
N GLN A 61 10.30 4.42 8.16
CA GLN A 61 10.24 3.13 7.49
C GLN A 61 9.99 1.99 8.49
N GLY A 62 10.60 2.05 9.68
CA GLY A 62 10.33 1.11 10.77
C GLY A 62 8.85 1.09 11.17
N HIS A 63 8.24 2.27 11.33
CA HIS A 63 6.81 2.38 11.63
C HIS A 63 5.93 1.84 10.49
N TRP A 64 6.26 2.17 9.24
CA TRP A 64 5.54 1.66 8.07
C TRP A 64 5.54 0.13 7.99
N LYS A 65 6.68 -0.48 8.32
CA LYS A 65 6.80 -1.94 8.32
C LYS A 65 5.86 -2.58 9.34
N LEU A 66 5.77 -2.03 10.55
CA LEU A 66 4.84 -2.50 11.58
C LEU A 66 3.38 -2.37 11.11
N GLU A 67 2.98 -1.22 10.57
CA GLU A 67 1.62 -0.99 10.04
C GLU A 67 1.25 -2.02 8.95
N ILE A 68 2.20 -2.35 8.05
CA ILE A 68 1.99 -3.35 7.00
C ILE A 68 1.89 -4.76 7.60
N GLU A 69 2.77 -5.13 8.53
CA GLU A 69 2.78 -6.45 9.18
C GLU A 69 1.45 -6.72 9.92
N GLU A 70 0.94 -5.73 10.65
CA GLU A 70 -0.36 -5.82 11.32
C GLU A 70 -1.49 -6.09 10.32
N LYS A 71 -1.53 -5.33 9.21
CA LYS A 71 -2.56 -5.51 8.17
C LYS A 71 -2.46 -6.85 7.44
N VAL A 72 -1.25 -7.33 7.18
CA VAL A 72 -1.03 -8.66 6.61
C VAL A 72 -1.51 -9.74 7.57
N ASN A 73 -1.25 -9.61 8.87
CA ASN A 73 -1.74 -10.54 9.88
C ASN A 73 -3.27 -10.54 9.97
N GLU A 74 -3.93 -9.38 9.90
CA GLU A 74 -5.39 -9.29 9.82
C GLU A 74 -5.97 -10.06 8.62
N ILE A 75 -5.34 -9.95 7.44
CA ILE A 75 -5.77 -10.67 6.24
C ILE A 75 -5.64 -12.18 6.45
N ARG A 76 -4.49 -12.65 6.95
CA ARG A 76 -4.25 -14.08 7.23
C ARG A 76 -5.27 -14.66 8.20
N MET A 77 -5.59 -13.93 9.27
CA MET A 77 -6.58 -14.39 10.25
C MET A 77 -7.99 -14.49 9.64
N LYS A 78 -8.39 -13.52 8.81
CA LYS A 78 -9.68 -13.56 8.10
C LYS A 78 -9.76 -14.73 7.11
N GLU A 79 -8.68 -15.02 6.39
CA GLU A 79 -8.60 -16.16 5.47
C GLU A 79 -8.75 -17.49 6.21
N ASN A 80 -8.05 -17.68 7.34
CA ASN A 80 -8.14 -18.89 8.16
C ASN A 80 -9.57 -19.14 8.69
N VAL A 81 -10.27 -18.08 9.12
CA VAL A 81 -11.68 -18.18 9.57
C VAL A 81 -12.61 -18.51 8.40
N SER A 82 -12.40 -17.91 7.23
CA SER A 82 -13.22 -18.18 6.04
C SER A 82 -12.99 -19.58 5.45
N GLY A 83 -11.76 -20.10 5.48
CA GLY A 83 -11.43 -21.45 5.07
C GLY A 83 -11.96 -22.53 6.02
N GLY A 84 -12.11 -22.21 7.31
CA GLY A 84 -12.77 -23.08 8.29
C GLY A 84 -14.27 -23.26 8.01
N LYS A 85 -14.96 -22.19 7.57
CA LYS A 85 -16.39 -22.27 7.20
C LYS A 85 -16.62 -23.19 6.01
N HIS A 86 -15.73 -23.22 5.02
CA HIS A 86 -15.88 -24.06 3.83
C HIS A 86 -15.65 -25.57 4.06
N LYS A 87 -15.06 -25.95 5.21
CA LYS A 87 -14.89 -27.36 5.62
C LYS A 87 -16.09 -27.92 6.40
N GLY A 88 -16.98 -27.06 6.91
CA GLY A 88 -18.20 -27.47 7.62
C GLY A 88 -19.33 -27.99 6.71
N TRP A 89 -19.37 -27.57 5.44
CA TRP A 89 -20.43 -27.95 4.49
C TRP A 89 -20.14 -29.24 3.71
N ARG A 90 -18.92 -29.77 3.77
CA ARG A 90 -18.56 -31.05 3.10
C ARG A 90 -18.77 -32.28 3.99
N LYS A 91 -19.45 -32.13 5.13
CA LYS A 91 -19.76 -33.21 6.09
C LYS A 91 -21.26 -33.34 6.40
N MET A 92 -22.13 -32.78 5.54
CA MET A 92 -23.57 -33.08 5.53
C MET A 92 -23.94 -33.75 4.22
#